data_AF-A0A1Q5LPK8-F1
#
_entry.id   AF-A0A1Q5LPK8-F1
#
_cell.length_a   1.000
_cell.length_b   1.000
_cell.length_c   1.000
_cell.angle_alpha   90.00
_cell.angle_beta   90.00
_cell.angle_gamma   90.00
#
_symmetry.space_group_name_H-M   'P 1'
#
loop_
_entity.id
_entity.type
_entity.pdbx_description
1 polymer ?
#
loop_
_entity_poly.entity_id
_entity_poly.type
_entity_poly.pdbx_seq_one_letter_code
_entity_poly.pdbx_strand_id
1 'polypeptide(L)'
;MDDCELTKGIDTCAPPDQFVRLRLAAYDAAADAGISWALKGQPPRRAEVRIANELHQDIQAARAAWGAPETPDDHWPQLVRRLHSLLHISHLIPALLETSGGQDLDADLVQALRTAAVMCGGFDRPLTELEESLRDSSSHRHGRAPDPDLLAAASRHALTALLLLDKQLLSKIAARGNTP
;
A
#
# COMPACT_ATOMS: atom_id res chain seq x y z
N MET A 1 29.48 12.76 42.96
CA MET A 1 28.29 13.35 43.57
C MET A 1 28.31 14.81 43.17
N ASP A 2 27.60 15.29 42.17
CA ASP A 2 26.42 14.72 41.49
C ASP A 2 26.36 15.11 40.01
N ASP A 3 25.92 14.14 39.21
CA ASP A 3 25.33 14.27 37.89
C ASP A 3 24.08 15.15 37.92
N CYS A 4 23.84 15.89 36.83
CA CYS A 4 22.53 16.24 36.23
C CYS A 4 22.48 17.70 35.72
N GLU A 5 23.04 17.96 34.54
CA GLU A 5 22.41 18.90 33.59
C GLU A 5 22.60 18.36 32.16
N LEU A 6 21.86 17.29 31.86
CA LEU A 6 21.76 16.70 30.52
C LEU A 6 20.29 16.43 30.19
N THR A 7 19.45 17.44 30.35
CA THR A 7 18.01 17.37 30.01
C THR A 7 17.47 18.73 29.57
N LYS A 8 18.01 19.28 28.49
CA LYS A 8 17.31 20.29 27.67
C LYS A 8 17.39 19.87 26.22
N GLY A 9 16.41 19.10 25.80
CA GLY A 9 16.29 18.63 24.42
C GLY A 9 15.29 17.49 24.27
N ILE A 10 14.18 17.51 25.01
CA ILE A 10 13.01 16.77 24.57
C ILE A 10 12.34 17.70 23.56
N ASP A 11 12.89 17.71 22.34
CA ASP A 11 12.16 18.19 21.18
C ASP A 11 10.90 17.36 21.12
N THR A 12 9.80 18.00 21.51
CA THR A 12 8.43 17.54 21.31
C THR A 12 8.31 16.99 19.90
N CYS A 13 8.27 15.67 19.78
CA CYS A 13 7.98 15.00 18.53
C CYS A 13 6.64 15.56 18.01
N ALA A 14 6.71 16.44 17.02
CA ALA A 14 5.54 16.81 16.25
C ALA A 14 4.87 15.49 15.80
N PRO A 15 3.55 15.35 15.94
CA PRO A 15 2.87 14.14 15.50
C PRO A 15 3.27 13.88 14.05
N PRO A 16 3.64 12.63 13.69
CA PRO A 16 4.12 12.35 12.35
C PRO A 16 3.11 12.89 11.36
N ASP A 17 3.58 13.61 10.35
CA ASP A 17 2.71 14.07 9.29
C ASP A 17 2.05 12.85 8.61
N GLN A 18 0.97 13.08 7.87
CA GLN A 18 0.23 12.01 7.21
C GLN A 18 1.14 11.16 6.30
N PHE A 19 2.20 11.75 5.75
CA PHE A 19 3.13 11.07 4.86
C PHE A 19 4.07 10.11 5.60
N VAL A 20 4.63 10.51 6.74
CA VAL A 20 5.40 9.62 7.62
C VAL A 20 4.53 8.46 8.09
N ARG A 21 3.24 8.71 8.39
CA ARG A 21 2.29 7.64 8.72
C ARG A 21 2.05 6.68 7.56
N LEU A 22 1.89 7.18 6.33
CA LEU A 22 1.72 6.34 5.15
C LEU A 22 2.97 5.51 4.84
N ARG A 23 4.15 6.11 4.98
CA ARG A 23 5.42 5.42 4.78
C ARG A 23 5.65 4.36 5.86
N LEU A 24 5.38 4.69 7.13
CA LEU A 24 5.43 3.71 8.23
C LEU A 24 4.40 2.61 8.02
N ALA A 25 3.17 2.93 7.64
CA ALA A 25 2.16 1.92 7.31
C ALA A 25 2.59 1.04 6.13
N ALA A 26 3.34 1.57 5.16
CA ALA A 26 3.91 0.77 4.08
C ALA A 26 5.06 -0.13 4.54
N TYR A 27 5.90 0.34 5.47
CA TYR A 27 6.92 -0.49 6.11
C TYR A 27 6.29 -1.54 7.01
N ASP A 28 5.27 -1.21 7.80
CA ASP A 28 4.51 -2.13 8.62
C ASP A 28 3.77 -3.13 7.75
N ALA A 29 3.16 -2.72 6.63
CA ALA A 29 2.54 -3.64 5.67
C ALA A 29 3.57 -4.58 5.03
N ALA A 30 4.74 -4.07 4.66
CA ALA A 30 5.83 -4.89 4.12
C ALA A 30 6.43 -5.80 5.18
N ALA A 31 6.50 -5.35 6.43
CA ALA A 31 6.95 -6.11 7.58
C ALA A 31 5.93 -7.18 7.93
N ASP A 32 4.62 -6.89 7.97
CA ASP A 32 3.50 -7.82 8.14
C ASP A 32 3.45 -8.84 7.01
N ALA A 33 3.63 -8.40 5.75
CA ALA A 33 3.79 -9.30 4.60
C ALA A 33 5.08 -10.15 4.71
N GLY A 34 6.08 -9.64 5.44
CA GLY A 34 7.32 -10.31 5.80
C GLY A 34 7.28 -11.04 7.15
N ILE A 35 6.21 -10.92 7.95
CA ILE A 35 6.03 -11.66 9.20
C ILE A 35 5.93 -13.09 8.72
N SER A 36 7.01 -13.79 9.07
CA SER A 36 7.32 -15.15 8.73
C SER A 36 6.04 -15.99 8.76
N TRP A 37 5.49 -16.24 7.58
CA TRP A 37 4.57 -17.32 7.33
C TRP A 37 5.28 -18.62 7.73
N ALA A 38 5.19 -18.96 9.02
CA ALA A 38 5.30 -20.33 9.54
C ALA A 38 4.30 -21.27 8.81
N LEU A 39 3.43 -20.69 7.99
CA LEU A 39 2.56 -21.23 6.98
C LEU A 39 3.22 -21.84 5.73
N LYS A 40 4.56 -21.90 5.64
CA LYS A 40 5.23 -22.78 4.65
C LYS A 40 4.81 -24.26 4.76
N GLY A 41 4.16 -24.65 5.85
CA GLY A 41 3.74 -26.03 6.09
C GLY A 41 2.33 -26.40 5.60
N GLN A 42 1.42 -25.45 5.35
CA GLN A 42 0.03 -25.78 5.02
C GLN A 42 -0.33 -25.53 3.55
N PRO A 43 -1.06 -26.44 2.89
CA PRO A 43 -1.47 -26.27 1.51
C PRO A 43 -2.45 -25.09 1.38
N PRO A 44 -2.28 -24.21 0.37
CA PRO A 44 -3.15 -23.07 0.19
C PRO A 44 -4.58 -23.51 -0.14
N ARG A 45 -5.55 -22.86 0.52
CA ARG A 45 -6.98 -23.15 0.37
C ARG A 45 -7.50 -22.54 -0.94
N ARG A 46 -8.62 -23.03 -1.47
CA ARG A 46 -9.23 -22.51 -2.72
C ARG A 46 -9.52 -21.00 -2.65
N ALA A 47 -9.96 -20.52 -1.49
CA ALA A 47 -10.18 -19.11 -1.19
C ALA A 47 -8.91 -18.28 -1.42
N GLU A 48 -7.81 -18.72 -0.84
CA GLU A 48 -6.53 -18.03 -0.87
C GLU A 48 -5.95 -18.01 -2.28
N VAL A 49 -6.11 -19.11 -3.04
CA VAL A 49 -5.71 -19.18 -4.46
C VAL A 49 -6.51 -18.18 -5.30
N ARG A 50 -7.83 -18.08 -5.07
CA ARG A 50 -8.68 -17.10 -5.76
C ARG A 50 -8.23 -15.67 -5.45
N ILE A 51 -8.12 -15.34 -4.16
CA ILE A 51 -7.69 -14.02 -3.70
C ILE A 51 -6.34 -13.64 -4.31
N ALA A 52 -5.36 -14.56 -4.29
CA ALA A 52 -4.05 -14.31 -4.86
C ALA A 52 -4.10 -14.04 -6.37
N ASN A 53 -4.89 -14.82 -7.13
CA ASN A 53 -4.98 -14.63 -8.57
C ASN A 53 -5.67 -13.31 -8.95
N GLU A 54 -6.75 -12.96 -8.25
CA GLU A 54 -7.47 -11.70 -8.49
C GLU A 54 -6.58 -10.51 -8.10
N LEU A 55 -6.01 -10.53 -6.90
CA LEU A 55 -5.12 -9.47 -6.43
C LEU A 55 -3.84 -9.34 -7.27
N HIS A 56 -3.31 -10.44 -7.80
CA HIS A 56 -2.13 -10.41 -8.68
C HIS A 56 -2.38 -9.58 -9.93
N GLN A 57 -3.55 -9.73 -10.57
CA GLN A 57 -3.87 -9.00 -11.80
C GLN A 57 -3.86 -7.49 -11.56
N ASP A 58 -4.50 -7.04 -10.48
CA ASP A 58 -4.55 -5.63 -10.11
C ASP A 58 -3.20 -5.07 -9.67
N ILE A 59 -2.40 -5.84 -8.94
CA ILE A 59 -1.04 -5.44 -8.56
C ILE A 59 -0.13 -5.31 -9.80
N GLN A 60 -0.23 -6.20 -10.78
CA GLN A 60 0.53 -6.08 -12.03
C GLN A 60 0.04 -4.90 -12.88
N ALA A 61 -1.26 -4.61 -12.90
CA ALA A 61 -1.81 -3.43 -13.55
C ALA A 61 -1.29 -2.14 -12.90
N ALA A 62 -1.27 -2.07 -11.57
CA ALA A 62 -0.68 -0.96 -10.83
C ALA A 62 0.82 -0.82 -11.13
N ARG A 63 1.57 -1.93 -11.15
CA ARG A 63 2.99 -1.94 -11.55
C ARG A 63 3.20 -1.41 -12.96
N ALA A 64 2.35 -1.78 -13.92
CA ALA A 64 2.44 -1.28 -15.29
C ALA A 64 2.22 0.24 -15.37
N ALA A 65 1.32 0.80 -14.55
CA ALA A 65 1.12 2.24 -14.45
C ALA A 65 2.37 3.00 -13.94
N TRP A 66 3.25 2.33 -13.19
CA TRP A 66 4.54 2.87 -12.76
C TRP A 66 5.67 2.66 -13.77
N GLY A 67 5.55 1.67 -14.65
CA GLY A 67 6.53 1.41 -15.72
C GLY A 67 6.35 2.27 -16.97
N ALA A 68 5.27 3.06 -17.05
CA ALA A 68 5.04 3.97 -18.16
C ALA A 68 6.07 5.11 -18.16
N PRO A 69 6.65 5.46 -19.33
CA PRO A 69 7.61 6.55 -19.42
C PRO A 69 6.95 7.88 -18.99
N GLU A 70 7.62 8.60 -18.09
CA GLU A 70 7.21 9.94 -17.69
C GLU A 70 7.67 10.94 -18.75
N THR A 71 6.71 11.66 -19.33
CA THR A 71 7.02 12.91 -20.06
C THR A 71 6.84 14.07 -19.08
N PRO A 72 7.57 15.19 -19.25
CA PRO A 72 7.44 16.36 -18.36
C PRO A 72 6.01 16.90 -18.25
N ASP A 73 5.24 16.80 -19.35
CA ASP A 73 3.87 17.30 -19.43
C ASP A 73 2.83 16.33 -18.84
N ASP A 74 3.16 15.02 -18.74
CA ASP A 74 2.24 13.98 -18.25
C ASP A 74 2.49 13.58 -16.79
N HIS A 75 3.48 14.16 -16.11
CA HIS A 75 3.86 13.75 -14.75
C HIS A 75 2.68 13.72 -13.77
N TRP A 76 1.81 14.74 -13.84
CA TRP A 76 0.64 14.89 -12.96
C TRP A 76 -0.51 13.93 -13.29
N PRO A 77 -1.00 13.84 -14.56
CA PRO A 77 -1.96 12.80 -14.95
C PRO A 77 -1.51 11.38 -14.61
N GLN A 78 -0.20 11.10 -14.74
CA GLN A 78 0.34 9.79 -14.41
C GLN A 78 0.31 9.51 -12.91
N LEU A 79 0.64 10.48 -12.06
CA LEU A 79 0.54 10.33 -10.61
C LEU A 79 -0.92 10.06 -10.16
N VAL A 80 -1.88 10.81 -10.69
CA VAL A 80 -3.32 10.59 -10.45
C VAL A 80 -3.72 9.16 -10.81
N ARG A 81 -3.34 8.69 -12.01
CA ARG A 81 -3.63 7.32 -12.45
C ARG A 81 -3.01 6.26 -11.53
N ARG A 82 -1.77 6.47 -11.08
CA ARG A 82 -1.08 5.54 -10.16
C ARG A 82 -1.79 5.48 -8.81
N LEU A 83 -2.24 6.61 -8.28
CA LEU A 83 -2.98 6.68 -7.02
C LEU A 83 -4.36 6.02 -7.13
N HIS A 84 -5.07 6.21 -8.24
CA HIS A 84 -6.32 5.50 -8.53
C HIS A 84 -6.14 3.98 -8.54
N SER A 85 -5.04 3.47 -9.13
CA SER A 85 -4.75 2.03 -9.10
C SER A 85 -4.56 1.50 -7.67
N LEU A 86 -3.90 2.26 -6.79
CA LEU A 86 -3.75 1.88 -5.39
C LEU A 86 -5.09 1.91 -4.65
N LEU A 87 -5.92 2.94 -4.87
CA LEU A 87 -7.25 3.01 -4.26
C LEU A 87 -8.17 1.89 -4.74
N HIS A 88 -8.08 1.51 -6.02
CA HIS A 88 -8.82 0.36 -6.51
C HIS A 88 -8.49 -0.91 -5.71
N ILE A 89 -7.19 -1.17 -5.48
CA ILE A 89 -6.73 -2.30 -4.67
C ILE A 89 -7.23 -2.20 -3.23
N SER A 90 -7.28 -0.99 -2.65
CA SER A 90 -7.81 -0.79 -1.29
C SER A 90 -9.28 -1.18 -1.14
N HIS A 91 -10.09 -1.01 -2.19
CA HIS A 91 -11.51 -1.40 -2.21
C HIS A 91 -11.71 -2.87 -2.59
N LEU A 92 -10.84 -3.40 -3.44
CA LEU A 92 -10.87 -4.80 -3.85
C LEU A 92 -10.63 -5.74 -2.66
N ILE A 93 -9.63 -5.46 -1.83
CA ILE A 93 -9.23 -6.36 -0.75
C ILE A 93 -10.37 -6.66 0.23
N PRO A 94 -11.11 -5.67 0.80
CA PRO A 94 -12.28 -5.93 1.63
C PRO A 94 -13.35 -6.77 0.91
N ALA A 95 -13.65 -6.47 -0.36
CA ALA A 95 -14.62 -7.23 -1.14
C ALA A 95 -14.19 -8.71 -1.33
N LEU A 96 -12.91 -8.96 -1.57
CA LEU A 96 -12.34 -10.31 -1.65
C LEU A 96 -12.44 -11.07 -0.31
N LEU A 97 -12.23 -10.38 0.81
CA LEU A 97 -12.37 -10.96 2.15
C LEU A 97 -13.84 -11.27 2.47
N GLU A 98 -14.77 -10.37 2.16
CA GLU A 98 -16.21 -10.54 2.39
C GLU A 98 -16.78 -11.70 1.57
N THR A 99 -16.44 -11.78 0.28
CA THR A 99 -16.87 -12.87 -0.63
C THR A 99 -16.22 -14.21 -0.32
N SER A 100 -15.27 -14.26 0.62
CA SER A 100 -14.71 -15.51 1.15
C SER A 100 -15.53 -16.08 2.31
N GLY A 101 -16.54 -15.35 2.80
CA GLY A 101 -17.75 -15.83 3.48
C GLY A 101 -17.65 -17.17 4.23
N GLY A 102 -16.95 -17.17 5.37
CA GLY A 102 -16.88 -18.34 6.27
C GLY A 102 -15.86 -19.42 5.89
N GLN A 103 -15.08 -19.22 4.83
CA GLN A 103 -13.86 -19.98 4.61
C GLN A 103 -12.84 -19.53 5.64
N ASP A 104 -12.31 -20.49 6.41
CA ASP A 104 -11.28 -20.25 7.41
C ASP A 104 -10.00 -19.84 6.66
N LEU A 105 -9.84 -18.53 6.46
CA LEU A 105 -8.65 -17.92 5.90
C LEU A 105 -7.61 -17.86 7.00
N ASP A 106 -6.36 -18.04 6.63
CA ASP A 106 -5.28 -17.83 7.57
C ASP A 106 -5.34 -16.40 8.17
N ALA A 107 -5.20 -16.29 9.49
CA ALA A 107 -5.36 -15.02 10.20
C ALA A 107 -4.28 -14.00 9.82
N ASP A 108 -3.05 -14.48 9.58
CA ASP A 108 -1.94 -13.64 9.14
C ASP A 108 -2.18 -13.15 7.70
N LEU A 109 -2.82 -13.96 6.84
CA LEU A 109 -3.33 -13.51 5.52
C LEU A 109 -4.25 -12.32 5.64
N VAL A 110 -5.28 -12.49 6.48
CA VAL A 110 -6.35 -11.51 6.62
C VAL A 110 -5.76 -10.22 7.18
N GLN A 111 -4.84 -10.32 8.14
CA GLN A 111 -4.15 -9.16 8.68
C GLN A 111 -3.29 -8.47 7.63
N ALA A 112 -2.43 -9.19 6.90
CA ALA A 112 -1.59 -8.62 5.86
C ALA A 112 -2.41 -7.92 4.75
N LEU A 113 -3.51 -8.55 4.32
CA LEU A 113 -4.44 -7.96 3.35
C LEU A 113 -5.09 -6.69 3.91
N ARG A 114 -5.58 -6.71 5.15
CA ARG A 114 -6.17 -5.52 5.79
C ARG A 114 -5.16 -4.38 5.94
N THR A 115 -3.93 -4.68 6.36
CA THR A 115 -2.86 -3.66 6.44
C THR A 115 -2.59 -3.06 5.06
N ALA A 116 -2.50 -3.90 4.02
CA ALA A 116 -2.33 -3.43 2.64
C ALA A 116 -3.50 -2.55 2.16
N ALA A 117 -4.74 -2.90 2.51
CA ALA A 117 -5.93 -2.10 2.18
C ALA A 117 -5.90 -0.74 2.87
N VAL A 118 -5.58 -0.67 4.16
CA VAL A 118 -5.48 0.59 4.92
C VAL A 118 -4.36 1.48 4.36
N MET A 119 -3.20 0.90 4.08
CA MET A 119 -2.07 1.61 3.47
C MET A 119 -2.48 2.24 2.13
N CYS A 120 -3.16 1.49 1.26
CA CYS A 120 -3.60 1.99 -0.04
C CYS A 120 -4.76 3.00 0.06
N GLY A 121 -5.70 2.79 0.98
CA GLY A 121 -6.83 3.70 1.22
C GLY A 121 -6.40 5.07 1.76
N GLY A 122 -5.22 5.16 2.37
CA GLY A 122 -4.67 6.41 2.89
C GLY A 122 -4.36 7.47 1.81
N PHE A 123 -4.43 7.11 0.52
CA PHE A 123 -4.27 8.03 -0.61
C PHE A 123 -5.57 8.70 -1.07
N ASP A 124 -6.74 8.35 -0.52
CA ASP A 124 -8.05 8.82 -0.98
C ASP A 124 -8.17 10.35 -0.91
N ARG A 125 -7.89 10.89 0.28
CA ARG A 125 -7.90 12.33 0.52
C ARG A 125 -6.80 13.07 -0.27
N PRO A 126 -5.52 12.65 -0.25
CA PRO A 126 -4.51 13.30 -1.06
C PRO A 126 -4.77 13.26 -2.57
N LEU A 127 -5.42 12.21 -3.07
CA LEU A 127 -5.84 12.14 -4.47
C LEU A 127 -6.93 13.15 -4.78
N THR A 128 -7.94 13.25 -3.92
CA THR A 128 -9.03 14.24 -4.07
C THR A 128 -8.48 15.67 -4.08
N GLU A 129 -7.62 16.00 -3.11
CA GLU A 129 -6.96 17.31 -3.02
C GLU A 129 -6.07 17.60 -4.25
N LEU A 130 -5.41 16.57 -4.78
CA LEU A 130 -4.62 16.66 -6.00
C LEU A 130 -5.49 16.94 -7.24
N GLU A 131 -6.57 16.19 -7.43
CA GLU A 131 -7.50 16.36 -8.56
C GLU A 131 -8.18 17.73 -8.53
N GLU A 132 -8.56 18.20 -7.34
CA GLU A 132 -9.08 19.55 -7.13
C GLU A 132 -8.04 20.59 -7.53
N SER A 133 -6.78 20.44 -7.10
CA SER A 133 -5.71 21.38 -7.46
C SER A 133 -5.43 21.44 -8.96
N LEU A 134 -5.53 20.31 -9.67
CA LEU A 134 -5.36 20.26 -11.13
C LEU A 134 -6.53 20.93 -11.86
N ARG A 135 -7.75 20.81 -11.32
CA ARG A 135 -8.95 21.51 -11.84
C ARG A 135 -8.86 23.01 -11.59
N ASP A 136 -8.40 23.40 -10.40
CA ASP A 136 -8.27 24.79 -9.92
C ASP A 136 -6.98 25.48 -10.37
N SER A 137 -6.04 24.79 -11.01
CA SER A 137 -4.88 25.42 -11.67
C SER A 137 -5.28 26.33 -12.84
N SER A 138 -6.56 26.32 -13.24
CA SER A 138 -7.20 27.32 -14.09
C SER A 138 -7.60 28.63 -13.36
N SER A 139 -7.57 28.63 -12.02
CA SER A 139 -8.11 29.67 -11.14
C SER A 139 -7.31 29.75 -9.83
N HIS A 140 -6.25 30.58 -9.79
CA HIS A 140 -5.37 30.77 -8.61
C HIS A 140 -6.12 30.93 -7.26
N ARG A 141 -6.23 29.85 -6.48
CA ARG A 141 -6.40 29.90 -5.03
C ARG A 141 -5.45 28.90 -4.38
N HIS A 142 -4.53 29.43 -3.57
CA HIS A 142 -3.58 28.66 -2.78
C HIS A 142 -4.29 27.98 -1.60
N GLY A 143 -4.96 26.86 -1.87
CA GLY A 143 -5.10 25.80 -0.89
C GLY A 143 -3.75 25.08 -0.72
N ARG A 144 -3.48 24.55 0.48
CA ARG A 144 -2.27 23.76 0.77
C ARG A 144 -2.34 22.43 0.00
N ALA A 145 -2.00 22.46 -1.29
CA ALA A 145 -1.98 21.28 -2.14
C ALA A 145 -0.96 20.25 -1.61
N PRO A 146 -1.24 18.95 -1.71
CA PRO A 146 -0.29 17.92 -1.32
C PRO A 146 0.94 17.99 -2.24
N ASP A 147 2.12 17.77 -1.65
CA ASP A 147 3.38 17.77 -2.38
C ASP A 147 3.44 16.53 -3.32
N PRO A 148 3.52 16.72 -4.65
CA PRO A 148 3.52 15.64 -5.62
C PRO A 148 4.68 14.67 -5.46
N ASP A 149 5.87 15.19 -5.16
CA ASP A 149 7.08 14.38 -5.08
C ASP A 149 6.99 13.45 -3.87
N LEU A 150 6.42 13.96 -2.77
CA LEU A 150 6.09 13.16 -1.61
C LEU A 150 5.00 12.12 -1.94
N LEU A 151 3.91 12.50 -2.60
CA LEU A 151 2.89 11.52 -2.99
C LEU A 151 3.44 10.42 -3.89
N ALA A 152 4.30 10.78 -4.85
CA ALA A 152 5.00 9.83 -5.71
C ALA A 152 5.93 8.92 -4.89
N ALA A 153 6.65 9.45 -3.89
CA ALA A 153 7.46 8.62 -3.00
C ALA A 153 6.60 7.65 -2.18
N ALA A 154 5.55 8.10 -1.49
CA ALA A 154 4.71 7.22 -0.66
C ALA A 154 4.03 6.12 -1.50
N SER A 155 3.48 6.49 -2.65
CA SER A 155 2.82 5.54 -3.54
C SER A 155 3.78 4.49 -4.12
N ARG A 156 5.05 4.82 -4.36
CA ARG A 156 6.11 3.81 -4.67
C ARG A 156 6.33 2.82 -3.54
N HIS A 157 6.37 3.29 -2.29
CA HIS A 157 6.56 2.41 -1.14
C HIS A 157 5.34 1.48 -0.97
N ALA A 158 4.14 2.02 -1.15
CA ALA A 158 2.91 1.23 -1.13
C ALA A 158 2.88 0.16 -2.24
N LEU A 159 3.24 0.52 -3.48
CA LEU A 159 3.38 -0.46 -4.56
C LEU A 159 4.43 -1.53 -4.22
N THR A 160 5.55 -1.13 -3.63
CA THR A 160 6.61 -2.08 -3.24
C THR A 160 6.10 -3.09 -2.22
N ALA A 161 5.36 -2.65 -1.20
CA ALA A 161 4.73 -3.53 -0.22
C ALA A 161 3.73 -4.49 -0.87
N LEU A 162 2.90 -4.00 -1.80
CA LEU A 162 1.98 -4.83 -2.58
C LEU A 162 2.71 -5.89 -3.41
N LEU A 163 3.80 -5.52 -4.09
CA LEU A 163 4.59 -6.47 -4.89
C LEU A 163 5.26 -7.55 -4.03
N LEU A 164 5.67 -7.20 -2.80
CA LEU A 164 6.16 -8.19 -1.84
C LEU A 164 5.06 -9.15 -1.42
N LEU A 165 3.88 -8.63 -1.08
CA LEU A 165 2.70 -9.45 -0.74
C LEU A 165 2.33 -10.39 -1.91
N ASP A 166 2.23 -9.88 -3.13
CA ASP A 166 1.95 -10.63 -4.36
C ASP A 166 2.95 -11.79 -4.55
N LYS A 167 4.25 -11.48 -4.46
CA LYS A 167 5.31 -12.48 -4.56
C LYS A 167 5.15 -13.58 -3.50
N GLN A 168 4.81 -13.24 -2.27
CA GLN A 168 4.61 -14.24 -1.21
C GLN A 168 3.38 -15.12 -1.48
N LEU A 169 2.26 -14.53 -1.89
CA LEU A 169 1.04 -15.26 -2.24
C LEU A 169 1.29 -16.27 -3.37
N LEU A 170 1.94 -15.84 -4.45
CA LEU A 170 2.29 -16.72 -5.57
C LEU A 170 3.28 -17.81 -5.15
N SER A 171 4.27 -17.49 -4.31
CA SER A 171 5.22 -18.49 -3.80
C SER A 171 4.53 -19.58 -2.97
N LYS A 172 3.53 -19.22 -2.16
CA LYS A 172 2.72 -20.18 -1.38
C LYS A 172 1.95 -21.13 -2.31
N ILE A 173 1.41 -20.61 -3.41
CA ILE A 173 0.67 -21.40 -4.41
C ILE A 173 1.60 -22.35 -5.17
N ALA A 174 2.74 -21.85 -5.64
CA ALA A 174 3.70 -22.62 -6.42
C ALA A 174 4.30 -23.79 -5.63
N ALA A 175 4.53 -23.63 -4.32
CA ALA A 175 5.04 -24.70 -3.45
C ALA A 175 4.16 -25.97 -3.44
N ARG A 176 2.86 -25.85 -3.73
CA ARG A 176 1.92 -26.97 -3.86
C ARG A 176 2.06 -27.73 -5.19
N GLY A 177 2.60 -27.10 -6.23
CA GLY A 177 2.83 -27.76 -7.53
C GLY A 177 4.00 -28.75 -7.53
N ASN A 178 4.84 -28.70 -6.50
CA ASN A 178 6.07 -29.50 -6.36
C ASN A 178 6.01 -30.57 -5.27
N THR A 179 4.86 -30.80 -4.63
CA THR A 179 4.67 -31.96 -3.75
C THR A 179 4.37 -33.20 -4.60
N PRO A 180 5.23 -34.24 -4.60
CA PRO A 180 5.02 -35.48 -5.34
C PRO A 180 3.79 -36.27 -4.87
#